data_AF-T1A7K1-F1
#
_entry.id   AF-T1A7K1-F1
#
_cell.length_a   1.000
_cell.length_b   1.000
_cell.length_c   1.000
_cell.angle_alpha   90.00
_cell.angle_beta   90.00
_cell.angle_gamma   90.00
#
_symmetry.space_group_name_H-M   'P 1'
#
loop_
_entity.id
_entity.type
_entity.pdbx_description
1 polymer ?
#
loop_
_entity_poly.entity_id
_entity_poly.type
_entity_poly.pdbx_seq_one_letter_code
_entity_poly.pdbx_strand_id
1 'polypeptide(L)' 'MSGKRRRILEFIAQSIRERGYPPSVREIGEAVGLTSPSTVHTHLKVLERDGFLRKDADRPRTIVVSFEPQSGAAVGVRP' A
#
# COMPACT_ATOMS: atom_id res chain seq x y z
N MET A 1 7.73 -5.49 11.74
CA MET A 1 6.55 -5.37 10.85
C MET A 1 5.32 -5.91 11.58
N SER A 2 4.28 -5.09 11.78
CA SER A 2 3.01 -5.56 12.37
C SER A 2 2.21 -6.31 11.30
N GLY A 3 1.60 -7.46 11.63
CA GLY A 3 0.92 -8.33 10.67
C GLY A 3 -0.15 -7.64 9.81
N LYS A 4 -0.79 -6.58 10.33
CA LYS A 4 -1.76 -5.77 9.58
C LYS A 4 -1.13 -5.02 8.40
N ARG A 5 0.05 -4.41 8.60
CA ARG A 5 0.75 -3.63 7.56
C ARG A 5 1.19 -4.54 6.41
N ARG A 6 1.63 -5.74 6.74
CA ARG A 6 2.00 -6.76 5.74
C ARG A 6 0.79 -7.19 4.90
N ARG A 7 -0.35 -7.46 5.54
CA ARG A 7 -1.60 -7.76 4.82
C ARG A 7 -2.05 -6.63 3.91
N ILE A 8 -1.90 -5.37 4.33
CA ILE A 8 -2.20 -4.22 3.47
C ILE A 8 -1.34 -4.26 2.20
N LEU A 9 -0.02 -4.46 2.34
CA LEU A 9 0.89 -4.54 1.19
C LEU A 9 0.57 -5.73 0.28
N GLU A 10 0.34 -6.90 0.85
CA GLU A 10 -0.01 -8.13 0.11
C GLU A 10 -1.32 -7.94 -0.67
N PHE A 11 -2.35 -7.38 -0.04
CA PHE A 11 -3.64 -7.13 -0.68
C PHE A 11 -3.53 -6.13 -1.83
N ILE A 12 -2.72 -5.07 -1.67
CA ILE A 12 -2.51 -4.12 -2.74
C ILE A 12 -1.74 -4.76 -3.90
N ALA A 13 -0.65 -5.47 -3.61
CA ALA A 13 0.14 -6.15 -4.64
C ALA A 13 -0.70 -7.18 -5.40
N GLN A 14 -1.55 -7.93 -4.69
CA GLN A 14 -2.49 -8.87 -5.28
C GLN A 14 -3.52 -8.17 -6.17
N SER A 15 -4.14 -7.08 -5.69
CA SER A 15 -5.13 -6.34 -6.47
C SER A 15 -4.53 -5.75 -7.75
N ILE A 16 -3.30 -5.23 -7.70
CA ILE A 16 -2.59 -4.76 -8.88
C ILE A 16 -2.30 -5.91 -9.84
N ARG A 17 -1.88 -7.07 -9.34
CA ARG A 17 -1.58 -8.24 -10.16
C ARG A 17 -2.82 -8.84 -10.82
N GLU A 18 -3.93 -8.91 -10.10
CA GLU A 18 -5.18 -9.53 -10.56
C GLU A 18 -6.00 -8.58 -11.43
N ARG A 19 -6.10 -7.31 -11.02
CA ARG A 19 -7.01 -6.34 -11.63
C ARG A 19 -6.30 -5.30 -12.49
N GLY A 20 -4.98 -5.14 -12.33
CA GLY A 20 -4.19 -4.10 -13.00
C GLY A 20 -4.26 -2.73 -12.34
N TYR A 21 -4.95 -2.61 -11.18
CA TYR A 21 -5.08 -1.33 -10.46
C TYR A 21 -5.00 -1.51 -8.94
N PRO A 22 -4.49 -0.50 -8.20
CA PRO A 22 -4.43 -0.52 -6.74
C PRO A 22 -5.83 -0.45 -6.12
N PRO A 23 -6.10 -1.16 -5.01
CA PRO A 23 -7.37 -1.12 -4.33
C PRO A 23 -7.54 0.20 -3.57
N SER A 24 -8.79 0.58 -3.33
CA SER A 24 -9.14 1.77 -2.57
C SER A 24 -8.91 1.58 -1.07
N VAL A 25 -8.82 2.69 -0.32
CA VAL A 25 -8.69 2.67 1.15
C VAL A 25 -9.83 1.89 1.82
N ARG A 26 -11.03 1.91 1.22
CA ARG A 26 -12.19 1.15 1.70
C ARG A 26 -11.98 -0.36 1.50
N GLU A 27 -11.59 -0.78 0.31
CA GLU A 27 -11.30 -2.20 0.01
C GLU A 27 -10.15 -2.73 0.87
N ILE A 28 -9.09 -1.94 1.07
CA ILE A 28 -7.97 -2.29 1.96
C ILE A 28 -8.48 -2.49 3.40
N GLY A 29 -9.33 -1.59 3.87
CA GLY A 29 -9.94 -1.69 5.20
C GLY A 29 -10.75 -2.97 5.37
N GLU A 30 -11.62 -3.27 4.41
CA GLU A 30 -12.42 -4.50 4.42
C GLU A 30 -11.55 -5.76 4.37
N ALA A 31 -10.55 -5.81 3.50
CA ALA A 31 -9.66 -6.96 3.34
C ALA A 31 -8.81 -7.26 4.58
N VAL A 32 -8.40 -6.23 5.33
CA VAL A 32 -7.57 -6.39 6.53
C VAL A 32 -8.35 -6.33 7.85
N GLY A 33 -9.69 -6.24 7.78
CA GLY A 33 -10.56 -6.18 8.95
C GLY A 33 -10.48 -4.87 9.74
N LEU A 34 -10.20 -3.75 9.06
CA LEU A 34 -10.23 -2.41 9.63
C LEU A 34 -11.55 -1.72 9.23
N THR A 35 -12.40 -1.49 10.22
CA THR A 35 -13.69 -0.79 10.05
C THR A 35 -13.54 0.72 9.89
N SER A 36 -12.41 1.29 10.32
CA SER A 36 -12.17 2.74 10.30
C SER A 36 -11.19 3.14 9.20
N PRO A 37 -11.63 3.93 8.18
CA PRO A 37 -10.74 4.39 7.11
C PRO A 37 -9.59 5.26 7.64
N SER A 38 -9.79 5.98 8.76
CA SER A 38 -8.73 6.76 9.43
C SER A 38 -7.57 5.89 9.92
N THR A 39 -7.86 4.68 10.40
CA THR A 39 -6.85 3.71 10.84
C THR A 39 -6.06 3.18 9.64
N VAL A 40 -6.75 2.87 8.54
CA VAL A 40 -6.11 2.47 7.28
C VAL A 40 -5.18 3.59 6.79
N HIS A 41 -5.64 4.83 6.80
CA HIS A 41 -4.85 5.99 6.36
C HIS A 41 -3.59 6.18 7.20
N THR A 42 -3.66 5.95 8.51
CA THR A 42 -2.50 5.96 9.41
C THR A 42 -1.50 4.87 9.01
N HIS A 43 -1.97 3.65 8.76
CA HIS A 43 -1.09 2.56 8.32
C HIS A 43 -0.45 2.83 6.96
N LEU A 44 -1.21 3.37 6.00
CA LEU A 44 -0.70 3.76 4.69
C LEU A 44 0.37 4.85 4.80
N LYS A 45 0.16 5.88 5.63
CA LYS A 45 1.17 6.92 5.89
C LYS A 45 2.45 6.37 6.48
N VAL A 46 2.36 5.41 7.40
CA VAL A 46 3.55 4.74 7.96
C VAL A 46 4.28 3.94 6.87
N LEU A 47 3.55 3.19 6.06
CA LEU A 47 4.12 2.44 4.94
C LEU A 47 4.77 3.34 3.88
N GLU A 48 4.17 4.49 3.61
CA GLU A 48 4.71 5.52 2.73
C GLU A 48 5.99 6.14 3.29
N ARG A 49 5.97 6.52 4.57
CA ARG A 49 7.15 7.04 5.28
C ARG A 49 8.30 6.04 5.33
N ASP A 50 7.98 4.76 5.49
CA ASP A 50 8.95 3.67 5.54
C ASP A 50 9.41 3.25 4.12
N GLY A 51 8.90 3.87 3.05
CA GLY A 51 9.34 3.64 1.66
C GLY A 51 8.68 2.44 0.96
N PHE A 52 7.65 1.84 1.56
CA PHE A 52 6.92 0.70 0.97
C PHE A 52 5.80 1.13 0.01
N LEU A 53 5.29 2.36 0.15
CA LEU A 53 4.25 2.93 -0.70
C LEU A 53 4.72 4.28 -1.26
N ARG A 54 4.33 4.60 -2.50
CA ARG A 54 4.55 5.92 -3.09
C ARG A 54 3.24 6.45 -3.64
N LYS A 55 2.85 7.66 -3.23
CA LYS A 55 1.74 8.37 -3.85
C LYS A 55 2.29 9.22 -4.99
N ASP A 56 1.72 9.03 -6.17
CA ASP A 56 2.05 9.90 -7.30
C ASP A 56 1.29 11.22 -7.13
N ALA A 57 2.01 12.31 -6.92
CA ALA A 57 1.43 13.63 -6.65
C ALA A 57 0.63 14.16 -7.86
N ASP A 58 0.99 13.74 -9.08
CA ASP A 58 0.32 14.10 -10.33
C ASP A 58 -1.03 13.38 -10.50
N ARG A 59 -1.18 12.23 -9.82
CA ARG A 59 -2.41 11.44 -9.80
C ARG A 59 -2.76 11.11 -8.36
N PRO A 60 -3.34 12.06 -7.59
CA PRO A 60 -3.62 11.91 -6.15
C PRO A 60 -4.56 10.74 -5.79
N ARG A 61 -5.13 10.06 -6.80
CA ARG A 61 -6.00 8.88 -6.67
C ARG A 61 -5.28 7.55 -6.94
N THR A 62 -4.05 7.55 -7.45
CA THR A 62 -3.30 6.33 -7.79
C THR A 62 -2.24 6.08 -6.73
N ILE A 63 -2.50 5.13 -5.84
CA ILE A 63 -1.48 4.61 -4.91
C ILE A 63 -0.59 3.67 -5.73
N VAL A 64 0.66 4.05 -5.98
CA VAL A 64 1.63 3.17 -6.65
C VAL A 64 2.38 2.41 -5.57
N VAL A 65 2.32 1.07 -5.64
CA VAL A 65 3.05 0.23 -4.69
C VAL A 65 4.41 -0.08 -5.27
N SER A 66 5.44 0.51 -4.68
CA SER A 66 6.84 0.24 -5.01
C SER A 66 7.36 -1.04 -4.34
N PHE A 67 6.49 -1.80 -3.68
CA PHE A 67 6.84 -3.05 -3.03
C PHE A 67 6.69 -4.22 -4.02
N GLU A 68 7.81 -4.70 -4.56
CA GLU A 68 7.88 -6.05 -5.10
C GLU A 68 8.01 -7.03 -3.93
N PRO A 69 7.01 -7.91 -3.68
CA PRO A 69 7.06 -8.86 -2.57
C PRO A 69 8.20 -9.89 -2.68
N GLN A 70 8.92 -9.92 -3.80
CA GLN A 70 10.06 -10.80 -4.04
C GLN A 70 11.42 -10.12 -3.78
N SER A 71 11.46 -8.79 -3.70
CA SER A 71 12.69 -8.03 -3.55
C SER A 71 12.67 -7.33 -2.20
N GLY A 72 13.39 -7.87 -1.21
CA GLY A 72 13.63 -7.23 0.09
C GLY A 72 14.43 -5.93 0.02
N ALA A 73 14.46 -5.26 -1.13
CA ALA A 73 15.09 -3.97 -1.34
C ALA A 73 13.97 -2.93 -1.44
N ALA A 74 13.89 -2.04 -0.44
CA ALA A 74 13.18 -0.78 -0.62
C ALA A 74 13.71 -0.16 -1.92
N VAL A 75 12.84 0.00 -2.92
CA VAL A 75 13.16 0.74 -4.14
C VAL A 75 13.47 2.17 -3.72
N GLY A 76 14.77 2.41 -3.54
CA GLY A 76 15.32 3.73 -3.34
C GLY A 76 15.10 4.49 -4.63
N VAL A 77 14.07 5.34 -4.63
CA VAL A 77 14.05 6.46 -5.57
C VAL A 77 15.16 7.41 -5.14
N ARG A 78 16.23 7.45 -5.93
CA ARG A 78 17.24 8.52 -5.99
C ARG A 78 17.64 8.72 -7.46
N PRO A 79 18.19 9.88 -7.85
CA PRO A 79 18.47 11.09 -7.05
C PRO A 79 17.34 12.12 -7.03
#